data_AF-A0A416ZHY2-F1
#
_entry.id   AF-A0A416ZHY2-F1
#
_cell.length_a   1.000
_cell.length_b   1.000
_cell.length_c   1.000
_cell.angle_alpha   90.00
_cell.angle_beta   90.00
_cell.angle_gamma   90.00
#
_symmetry.space_group_name_H-M   'P 1'
#
loop_
_entity.id
_entity.type
_entity.pdbx_description
1 polymer ?
#
loop_
_entity_poly.entity_id
_entity_poly.type
_entity_poly.pdbx_seq_one_letter_code
_entity_poly.pdbx_strand_id
1 'polypeptide(L)'
;MSRKTKAQIAARGTAADPSRKDAERLRTEAKQSVQKSAKLVGVMPEDLANEVTATGSVPFTFKSAFLLGGAVLLGTIVIPFFASKAGVGIGLSTTCAAPVLTASALAFSRFFLDSKRGLCQGFFITFAVALASLTLLCWLLFFRGIMV
;
A
#
# COMPACT_ATOMS: atom_id res chain seq x y z
N MET A 1 0.20 4.35 32.00
CA MET A 1 -0.58 5.56 32.33
C MET A 1 0.32 6.78 32.21
N SER A 2 0.15 7.62 31.18
CA SER A 2 1.00 8.79 30.95
C SER A 2 0.45 10.01 31.71
N ARG A 3 1.23 10.52 32.68
CA ARG A 3 0.89 11.73 33.46
C ARG A 3 0.97 12.95 32.53
N LYS A 4 -0.16 13.37 31.97
CA LYS A 4 -0.24 14.61 31.19
C LYS A 4 -0.04 15.81 32.13
N THR A 5 1.01 16.59 31.89
CA THR A 5 1.33 17.81 32.65
C THR A 5 0.16 18.80 32.58
N LYS A 6 -0.16 19.50 33.68
CA LYS A 6 -1.29 20.45 33.77
C LYS A 6 -1.36 21.46 32.61
N ALA A 7 -0.20 21.85 32.08
CA ALA A 7 -0.07 22.72 30.90
C ALA A 7 -0.66 22.11 29.60
N GLN A 8 -0.53 20.80 29.39
CA GLN A 8 -1.11 20.13 28.21
C GLN A 8 -2.62 19.95 28.31
N ILE A 9 -3.18 19.88 29.52
CA ILE A 9 -4.62 19.82 29.72
C ILE A 9 -5.26 21.19 29.48
N ALA A 10 -4.59 22.26 29.91
CA ALA A 10 -5.03 23.64 29.69
C ALA A 10 -4.90 24.11 28.23
N ALA A 11 -3.92 23.60 27.49
CA ALA A 11 -3.72 23.94 26.08
C ALA A 11 -4.65 23.16 25.11
N ARG A 12 -5.40 22.17 25.62
CA ARG A 12 -6.19 21.24 24.82
C ARG A 12 -7.35 21.99 24.12
N GLY A 13 -7.28 22.08 22.80
CA GLY A 13 -8.26 22.83 21.99
C GLY A 13 -7.88 24.28 21.66
N THR A 14 -6.72 24.76 22.10
CA THR A 14 -6.17 26.08 21.72
C THR A 14 -5.11 25.96 20.62
N ALA A 15 -4.71 27.07 20.00
CA ALA A 15 -3.66 27.09 18.96
C ALA A 15 -2.28 26.61 19.46
N ALA A 16 -2.10 26.48 20.78
CA ALA A 16 -0.86 26.01 21.40
C ALA A 16 -0.83 24.49 21.68
N ASP A 17 -1.88 23.74 21.31
CA ASP A 17 -1.94 22.29 21.51
C ASP A 17 -0.78 21.58 20.78
N PRO A 18 0.10 20.84 21.50
CA PRO A 18 1.23 20.15 20.89
C PRO A 18 0.78 19.12 19.85
N SER A 19 -0.36 18.45 20.05
CA SER A 19 -0.89 17.47 19.10
C SER A 19 -1.31 18.09 17.77
N ARG A 20 -1.70 19.38 17.77
CA ARG A 20 -2.07 20.12 16.56
C ARG A 20 -0.83 20.59 15.79
N LYS A 21 0.21 21.00 16.51
CA LYS A 21 1.51 21.37 15.92
C LYS A 21 2.21 20.18 15.28
N ASP A 22 2.15 19.01 15.91
CA ASP A 22 2.72 17.78 15.35
C ASP A 22 1.94 17.33 14.11
N ALA A 23 0.61 17.43 14.12
CA ALA A 23 -0.24 17.17 12.96
C ALA A 23 0.01 18.14 11.80
N GLU A 24 0.27 19.43 12.08
CA GLU A 24 0.64 20.41 11.06
C GLU A 24 2.04 20.16 10.50
N ARG A 25 3.03 19.80 11.33
CA ARG A 25 4.37 19.42 10.85
C ARG A 25 4.29 18.22 9.91
N LEU A 26 3.58 17.15 10.29
CA LEU A 26 3.36 15.99 9.44
C LEU A 26 2.65 16.33 8.13
N ARG A 27 1.67 17.25 8.15
CA ARG A 27 1.02 17.76 6.93
C ARG A 27 1.98 18.56 6.06
N THR A 28 2.88 19.33 6.65
CA THR A 28 3.83 20.18 5.93
C THR A 28 4.95 19.34 5.30
N GLU A 29 5.42 18.31 6.01
CA GLU A 29 6.37 17.31 5.50
C GLU A 29 5.74 16.44 4.41
N ALA A 30 4.46 16.07 4.55
CA ALA A 30 3.70 15.43 3.49
C ALA A 30 3.55 16.33 2.24
N LYS A 31 3.25 17.63 2.42
CA LYS A 31 3.18 18.58 1.29
C LYS A 31 4.53 18.77 0.60
N GLN A 32 5.63 18.89 1.36
CA GLN A 32 6.97 19.04 0.78
C GLN A 32 7.45 17.77 0.06
N SER A 33 7.15 16.58 0.59
CA SER A 33 7.49 15.33 -0.09
C SER A 33 6.68 15.14 -1.38
N VAL A 34 5.40 15.50 -1.39
CA VAL A 34 4.55 15.53 -2.59
C VAL A 34 5.07 16.55 -3.61
N GLN A 35 5.43 17.76 -3.18
CA GLN A 35 5.96 18.80 -4.05
C GLN A 35 7.35 18.45 -4.64
N LYS A 36 8.20 17.74 -3.88
CA LYS A 36 9.50 17.26 -4.36
C LYS A 36 9.37 16.12 -5.36
N SER A 37 8.37 15.24 -5.19
CA SER A 37 8.00 14.24 -6.21
C SER A 37 7.35 14.88 -7.44
N ALA A 38 6.53 15.93 -7.28
CA ALA A 38 5.91 16.68 -8.38
C ALA A 38 6.94 17.40 -9.26
N LYS A 39 8.06 17.84 -8.70
CA LYS A 39 9.13 18.51 -9.46
C LYS A 39 10.05 17.55 -10.23
N LEU A 40 9.95 16.23 -10.01
CA LEU A 40 10.80 15.23 -10.68
C LEU A 40 10.16 14.55 -11.90
N VAL A 41 8.87 14.80 -12.18
CA VAL A 41 8.18 14.28 -13.37
C VAL A 41 7.70 15.48 -14.19
N GLY A 42 8.62 16.04 -14.97
CA GLY A 42 8.44 17.30 -15.72
C GLY A 42 7.42 17.27 -16.87
N VAL A 43 6.49 16.32 -16.90
CA VAL A 43 5.40 16.24 -17.88
C VAL A 43 4.17 15.57 -17.23
N MET A 44 3.68 16.08 -16.10
CA MET A 44 2.41 15.61 -15.54
C MET A 44 1.31 16.62 -15.92
N PRO A 45 0.26 16.21 -16.66
CA PRO A 45 -0.83 17.10 -17.03
C PRO A 45 -1.54 17.62 -15.77
N GLU A 46 -1.90 18.90 -15.80
CA GLU A 46 -2.33 19.69 -14.65
C GLU A 46 -3.55 19.10 -13.93
N ASP A 47 -4.40 18.37 -14.66
CA ASP A 47 -5.57 17.66 -14.13
C ASP A 47 -5.20 16.58 -13.10
N LEU A 48 -4.11 15.84 -13.35
CA LEU A 48 -3.67 14.76 -12.48
C LEU A 48 -2.96 15.30 -11.23
N ALA A 49 -2.30 16.45 -11.34
CA ALA A 49 -1.73 17.15 -10.20
C ALA A 49 -2.84 17.65 -9.26
N ASN A 50 -3.92 18.18 -9.81
CA ASN A 50 -5.05 18.71 -9.05
C ASN A 50 -5.80 17.59 -8.31
N GLU A 51 -5.98 16.43 -8.95
CA GLU A 51 -6.63 15.24 -8.37
C GLU A 51 -5.82 14.63 -7.21
N VAL A 52 -4.48 14.64 -7.30
CA VAL A 52 -3.59 14.18 -6.22
C VAL A 52 -3.65 15.12 -5.00
N THR A 53 -3.77 16.44 -5.21
CA THR A 53 -4.01 17.40 -4.12
C THR A 53 -5.39 17.31 -3.49
N ALA A 54 -6.42 16.95 -4.27
CA ALA A 54 -7.79 16.82 -3.78
C ALA A 54 -8.01 15.52 -3.00
N THR A 55 -7.49 14.40 -3.50
CA THR A 55 -7.75 13.05 -2.95
C THR A 55 -6.67 12.60 -1.96
N GLY A 56 -5.49 13.24 -1.96
CA GLY A 56 -4.36 12.84 -1.12
C GLY A 56 -3.79 11.46 -1.47
N SER A 57 -4.25 10.85 -2.57
CA SER A 57 -3.74 9.61 -3.12
C SER A 57 -2.70 9.93 -4.19
N VAL A 58 -1.46 9.63 -3.87
CA VAL A 58 -0.37 9.60 -4.86
C VAL A 58 -0.65 8.52 -5.94
N PRO A 59 -0.38 8.82 -7.22
CA PRO A 59 -0.73 7.95 -8.34
C PRO A 59 0.28 6.80 -8.47
N PHE A 60 -0.17 5.66 -9.00
CA PHE A 60 0.71 4.52 -9.27
C PHE A 60 1.80 4.92 -10.28
N THR A 61 3.05 4.98 -9.81
CA THR A 61 4.20 5.24 -10.67
C THR A 61 4.57 4.02 -11.52
N PHE A 62 5.26 4.20 -12.64
CA PHE A 62 5.70 3.08 -13.50
C PHE A 62 6.53 2.02 -12.75
N LYS A 63 7.31 2.44 -11.74
CA LYS A 63 8.08 1.51 -10.89
C LYS A 63 7.19 0.62 -10.03
N SER A 64 6.09 1.14 -9.48
CA SER A 64 5.16 0.31 -8.70
C SER A 64 4.38 -0.62 -9.61
N ALA A 65 3.96 -0.18 -10.79
CA ALA A 65 3.31 -1.04 -11.79
C ALA A 65 4.21 -2.21 -12.22
N PHE A 66 5.50 -1.96 -12.48
CA PHE A 66 6.46 -3.02 -12.83
C PHE A 66 6.65 -4.02 -11.68
N LEU A 67 6.79 -3.53 -10.44
CA LEU A 67 6.92 -4.38 -9.25
C LEU A 67 5.67 -5.25 -9.06
N LEU A 68 4.48 -4.66 -9.22
CA LEU A 68 3.20 -5.36 -9.09
C LEU A 68 3.04 -6.42 -10.18
N GLY A 69 3.31 -6.05 -11.44
CA GLY A 69 3.25 -6.96 -12.58
C GLY A 69 4.21 -8.14 -12.43
N GLY A 70 5.45 -7.87 -12.00
CA GLY A 70 6.44 -8.92 -11.70
C GLY A 70 5.99 -9.86 -10.59
N ALA A 71 5.41 -9.34 -9.52
CA ALA A 71 4.91 -10.15 -8.40
C ALA A 71 3.73 -11.05 -8.81
N VAL A 72 2.79 -10.52 -9.61
CA VAL A 72 1.68 -11.31 -10.16
C VAL A 72 2.21 -12.43 -11.04
N LEU A 73 3.12 -12.12 -11.97
CA LEU A 73 3.69 -13.09 -12.90
C LEU A 73 4.47 -14.19 -12.18
N LEU A 74 5.23 -13.84 -11.14
CA LEU A 74 5.91 -14.80 -10.27
C LEU A 74 4.92 -15.68 -9.50
N GLY A 75 3.85 -15.08 -8.95
CA GLY A 75 2.85 -15.78 -8.14
C GLY A 75 1.93 -16.71 -8.92
N THR A 76 1.66 -16.42 -10.20
CA THR A 76 0.75 -17.21 -11.03
C THR A 76 1.45 -18.18 -11.97
N ILE A 77 2.67 -17.89 -12.41
CA ILE A 77 3.38 -18.73 -13.38
C ILE A 77 4.55 -19.45 -12.73
N VAL A 78 5.50 -18.69 -12.16
CA VAL A 78 6.79 -19.26 -11.73
C VAL A 78 6.60 -20.18 -10.53
N ILE A 79 5.93 -19.74 -9.47
CA ILE A 79 5.75 -20.56 -8.26
C ILE A 79 4.90 -21.80 -8.54
N PRO A 80 3.74 -21.71 -9.23
CA PRO A 80 2.95 -22.90 -9.54
C PRO A 80 3.68 -23.89 -10.47
N PHE A 81 4.53 -23.40 -11.38
CA PHE A 81 5.36 -24.26 -12.23
C PHE A 81 6.35 -25.10 -11.42
N PHE A 82 7.06 -24.50 -10.47
CA PHE A 82 7.97 -25.25 -9.58
C PHE A 82 7.20 -26.14 -8.59
N ALA A 83 6.06 -25.68 -8.06
CA ALA A 83 5.22 -26.47 -7.17
C ALA A 83 4.62 -27.70 -7.88
N SER A 84 4.28 -27.58 -9.16
CA SER A 84 3.81 -28.69 -9.99
C SER A 84 4.90 -29.76 -10.17
N LYS A 85 6.18 -29.37 -10.31
CA LYS A 85 7.30 -30.33 -10.32
C LYS A 85 7.47 -31.08 -9.00
N ALA A 86 7.03 -30.49 -7.89
CA ALA A 86 7.02 -31.13 -6.58
C ALA A 86 5.73 -31.95 -6.31
N GLY A 87 4.84 -32.08 -7.29
CA GLY A 87 3.59 -32.84 -7.16
C GLY A 87 2.44 -32.08 -6.48
N VAL A 88 2.57 -30.77 -6.25
CA VAL A 88 1.50 -29.94 -5.68
C VAL A 88 0.52 -29.53 -6.77
N GLY A 89 -0.77 -29.62 -6.49
CA GLY A 89 -1.82 -29.18 -7.42
C GLY A 89 -1.68 -27.69 -7.79
N ILE A 90 -1.81 -27.39 -9.08
CA ILE A 90 -1.65 -26.04 -9.62
C ILE A 90 -2.63 -25.08 -8.93
N GLY A 91 -3.91 -25.46 -8.77
CA GLY A 91 -4.89 -24.62 -8.06
C GLY A 91 -4.44 -24.24 -6.64
N LEU A 92 -4.02 -25.22 -5.84
CA LEU A 92 -3.60 -25.01 -4.45
C LEU A 92 -2.35 -24.12 -4.33
N SER A 93 -1.34 -24.38 -5.16
CA SER A 93 -0.11 -23.58 -5.19
C SER A 93 -0.37 -22.14 -5.63
N THR A 94 -1.24 -21.94 -6.61
CA THR A 94 -1.57 -20.60 -7.15
C THR A 94 -2.43 -19.80 -6.17
N THR A 95 -3.41 -20.43 -5.52
CA THR A 95 -4.27 -19.81 -4.50
C THR A 95 -3.48 -19.37 -3.27
N CYS A 96 -2.35 -20.01 -2.95
CA CYS A 96 -1.50 -19.58 -1.83
C CYS A 96 -0.45 -18.54 -2.28
N ALA A 97 0.21 -18.77 -3.41
CA ALA A 97 1.34 -17.94 -3.86
C ALA A 97 0.91 -16.58 -4.43
N ALA A 98 -0.13 -16.55 -5.27
CA ALA A 98 -0.53 -15.34 -5.98
C ALA A 98 -1.06 -14.23 -5.02
N PRO A 99 -1.95 -14.53 -4.05
CA PRO A 99 -2.42 -13.51 -3.11
C PRO A 99 -1.31 -12.97 -2.21
N VAL A 100 -0.42 -13.84 -1.72
CA VAL A 100 0.67 -13.44 -0.83
C VAL A 100 1.61 -12.49 -1.54
N LEU A 101 2.12 -12.86 -2.72
CA LEU A 101 3.04 -12.01 -3.48
C LEU A 101 2.38 -10.70 -3.93
N THR A 102 1.14 -10.78 -4.42
CA THR A 102 0.45 -9.59 -4.93
C THR A 102 0.08 -8.63 -3.80
N ALA A 103 -0.40 -9.13 -2.66
CA ALA A 103 -0.69 -8.30 -1.49
C ALA A 103 0.59 -7.69 -0.91
N SER A 104 1.69 -8.45 -0.84
CA SER A 104 2.98 -7.93 -0.41
C SER A 104 3.46 -6.83 -1.36
N ALA A 105 3.47 -7.07 -2.67
CA ALA A 105 3.90 -6.09 -3.66
C ALA A 105 3.03 -4.83 -3.63
N LEU A 106 1.72 -4.98 -3.41
CA LEU A 106 0.80 -3.85 -3.28
C LEU A 106 1.09 -3.03 -2.02
N ALA A 107 1.27 -3.67 -0.87
CA ALA A 107 1.63 -2.98 0.36
C ALA A 107 3.01 -2.31 0.28
N PHE A 108 4.02 -2.98 -0.29
CA PHE A 108 5.36 -2.41 -0.49
C PHE A 108 5.34 -1.24 -1.45
N SER A 109 4.66 -1.37 -2.59
CA SER A 109 4.55 -0.29 -3.56
C SER A 109 3.90 0.96 -2.95
N ARG A 110 2.82 0.79 -2.19
CA ARG A 110 2.08 1.88 -1.54
C ARG A 110 2.86 2.59 -0.43
N PHE A 111 3.52 1.85 0.47
CA PHE A 111 4.13 2.46 1.66
C PHE A 111 5.61 2.80 1.50
N PHE A 112 6.35 2.07 0.66
CA PHE A 112 7.78 2.29 0.46
C PHE A 112 8.09 3.09 -0.81
N LEU A 113 7.49 2.73 -1.95
CA LEU A 113 7.78 3.44 -3.21
C LEU A 113 7.04 4.77 -3.29
N ASP A 114 5.77 4.76 -2.89
CA ASP A 114 4.86 5.86 -3.16
C ASP A 114 4.81 6.88 -2.01
N SER A 115 4.59 6.41 -0.77
CA SER A 115 4.43 7.30 0.38
C SER A 115 5.69 7.50 1.24
N LYS A 116 6.76 6.70 1.03
CA LYS A 116 7.97 6.63 1.89
C LYS A 116 7.71 6.59 3.41
N ARG A 117 6.52 6.16 3.83
CA ARG A 117 6.09 6.10 5.24
C ARG A 117 6.72 4.92 5.99
N GLY A 118 7.17 3.90 5.27
CA GLY A 118 7.80 2.70 5.84
C GLY A 118 6.80 1.72 6.48
N LEU A 119 7.27 0.89 7.41
CA LEU A 119 6.46 -0.10 8.12
C LEU A 119 5.61 0.57 9.21
N CYS A 120 4.41 1.04 8.83
CA CYS A 120 3.43 1.60 9.76
C CYS A 120 2.27 0.62 10.04
N GLN A 121 1.44 0.89 11.06
CA GLN A 121 0.24 0.09 11.33
C GLN A 121 -0.72 0.02 10.12
N GLY A 122 -0.79 1.10 9.32
CA GLY A 122 -1.55 1.11 8.06
C GLY A 122 -1.03 0.15 6.99
N PHE A 123 0.27 -0.17 6.99
CA PHE A 123 0.85 -1.17 6.09
C PHE A 123 0.30 -2.57 6.41
N PHE A 124 0.28 -2.94 7.69
CA PHE A 124 -0.25 -4.24 8.11
C PHE A 124 -1.74 -4.38 7.84
N ILE A 125 -2.52 -3.32 8.06
CA ILE A 125 -3.96 -3.33 7.78
C ILE A 125 -4.23 -3.48 6.28
N THR A 126 -3.57 -2.68 5.45
CA THR A 126 -3.74 -2.76 3.99
C THR A 126 -3.24 -4.09 3.43
N PHE A 127 -2.13 -4.62 3.94
CA PHE A 127 -1.64 -5.94 3.59
C PHE A 127 -2.64 -7.03 3.97
N ALA A 128 -3.17 -7.03 5.20
CA ALA A 128 -4.13 -8.03 5.66
C ALA A 128 -5.43 -7.98 4.86
N VAL A 129 -5.96 -6.79 4.59
CA VAL A 129 -7.19 -6.62 3.79
C VAL A 129 -6.97 -7.07 2.34
N ALA A 130 -5.85 -6.68 1.72
CA ALA A 130 -5.52 -7.08 0.35
C ALA A 130 -5.28 -8.60 0.25
N LEU A 131 -4.59 -9.19 1.23
CA LEU A 131 -4.35 -10.63 1.27
C LEU A 131 -5.66 -11.39 1.44
N ALA A 132 -6.53 -10.95 2.35
CA ALA A 132 -7.83 -11.58 2.55
C ALA A 132 -8.70 -11.52 1.28
N SER A 133 -8.78 -10.35 0.63
CA SER A 133 -9.59 -10.18 -0.58
C SER A 133 -9.05 -10.97 -1.78
N LEU A 134 -7.73 -10.95 -2.02
CA LEU A 134 -7.09 -11.72 -3.09
C LEU A 134 -7.16 -13.22 -2.85
N THR A 135 -7.02 -13.67 -1.61
CA THR A 135 -7.16 -15.09 -1.25
C THR A 135 -8.59 -15.56 -1.46
N LEU A 136 -9.58 -14.76 -1.04
CA LEU A 136 -10.98 -15.05 -1.29
C LEU A 136 -11.27 -15.12 -2.80
N LEU A 137 -10.72 -14.18 -3.58
CA LEU A 137 -10.84 -14.15 -5.03
C LEU A 137 -10.27 -15.42 -5.66
N CYS A 138 -9.03 -15.79 -5.32
CA CYS A 138 -8.39 -17.00 -5.84
C CYS A 138 -9.11 -18.27 -5.40
N TRP A 139 -9.65 -18.29 -4.18
CA TRP A 139 -10.46 -19.42 -3.70
C TRP A 139 -11.74 -19.56 -4.53
N LEU A 140 -12.46 -18.46 -4.80
CA LEU A 140 -13.62 -18.46 -5.69
C LEU A 140 -13.25 -18.96 -7.10
N LEU A 141 -12.12 -18.49 -7.63
CA LEU A 141 -11.72 -18.74 -9.01
C LEU A 141 -11.35 -20.20 -9.26
N PHE A 142 -10.57 -20.81 -8.36
CA PHE A 142 -10.06 -22.18 -8.50
C PHE A 142 -10.93 -23.25 -7.85
N PHE A 143 -11.60 -22.98 -6.71
CA PHE A 143 -12.38 -23.99 -5.99
C PHE A 143 -13.88 -23.92 -6.27
N ARG A 144 -14.40 -22.75 -6.66
CA ARG A 144 -15.82 -22.57 -6.99
C ARG A 144 -16.11 -22.60 -8.50
N GLY A 145 -15.09 -22.83 -9.32
CA GLY A 145 -15.24 -23.35 -10.68
C GLY A 145 -15.48 -22.34 -11.79
N ILE A 146 -14.88 -21.13 -11.73
CA ILE A 146 -14.85 -20.26 -12.92
C ILE A 146 -13.73 -20.69 -13.88
N MET A 147 -12.63 -21.25 -13.36
CA MET A 147 -11.63 -21.98 -14.14
C MET A 147 -11.54 -23.42 -13.64
N VAL A 148 -12.39 -24.29 -14.19
CA VAL A 148 -12.22 -25.75 -14.22
C VAL A 148 -12.35 -26.19 -15.66
#